data_AF-A0A945W1Y2-F1
#
_entry.id   AF-A0A945W1Y2-F1
#
_cell.length_a   1.000
_cell.length_b   1.000
_cell.length_c   1.000
_cell.angle_alpha   90.00
_cell.angle_beta   90.00
_cell.angle_gamma   90.00
#
_symmetry.space_group_name_H-M   'P 1'
#
loop_
_entity.id
_entity.type
_entity.pdbx_description
1 polymer ?
#
loop_
_entity_poly.entity_id
_entity_poly.type
_entity_poly.pdbx_seq_one_letter_code
_entity_poly.pdbx_strand_id
1 'polypeptide(L)'
;MTTLKGRNLLLAAILSLFLGPLGFLYVGWTFMVSGLIITAIFALVLSIINLPTPSLFEYLQLVIFSYHAYKLATIRNLVANDPMTTMEDIKQFKSFGFSVIAMTSVLMTLAQYYSLVVGFYMAYISFANGKILIGVLIVIFGISAIMWVLTSIFGFISSVLMVIFKVDDAYFN
;
A
#
# COMPACT_ATOMS: atom_id res chain seq x y z
N MET A 1 -9.34 26.55 16.57
CA MET A 1 -8.69 25.63 17.53
C MET A 1 -8.35 24.35 16.80
N THR A 2 -7.07 23.98 16.77
CA THR A 2 -6.51 22.82 16.07
C THR A 2 -7.19 21.52 16.53
N THR A 3 -7.96 20.89 15.64
CA THR A 3 -8.78 19.70 15.98
C THR A 3 -8.09 18.36 15.69
N LEU A 4 -6.84 18.39 15.21
CA LEU A 4 -6.04 17.19 14.98
C LEU A 4 -5.08 17.00 16.16
N LYS A 5 -5.19 15.88 16.88
CA LYS A 5 -4.19 15.47 17.86
C LYS A 5 -3.13 14.60 17.19
N GLY A 6 -1.88 14.85 17.55
CA GLY A 6 -0.76 13.97 17.23
C GLY A 6 -0.94 12.55 17.79
N ARG A 7 -0.24 11.61 17.18
CA ARG A 7 -0.31 10.17 17.43
C ARG A 7 1.09 9.60 17.65
N ASN A 8 1.19 8.55 18.47
CA ASN A 8 2.45 7.85 18.66
C ASN A 8 2.78 7.01 17.43
N LEU A 9 3.91 7.27 16.80
CA LEU A 9 4.31 6.64 15.54
C LEU A 9 4.52 5.13 15.68
N LEU A 10 5.15 4.69 16.77
CA LEU A 10 5.42 3.28 17.03
C LEU A 10 4.12 2.52 17.32
N LEU A 11 3.19 3.15 18.03
CA LEU A 11 1.89 2.54 18.29
C LEU A 11 1.10 2.35 16.99
N ALA A 12 1.15 3.32 16.08
CA ALA A 12 0.54 3.18 14.75
C ALA A 12 1.13 1.99 13.97
N ALA A 13 2.46 1.88 13.97
CA ALA A 13 3.18 0.81 13.29
C ALA A 13 2.84 -0.57 13.87
N ILE A 14 2.92 -0.71 15.20
CA ILE A 14 2.63 -1.96 15.91
C ILE A 14 1.18 -2.40 15.68
N LEU A 15 0.21 -1.48 15.77
CA LEU A 15 -1.18 -1.82 15.53
C LEU A 15 -1.40 -2.35 14.11
N SER A 16 -0.80 -1.73 13.10
CA SER A 16 -0.90 -2.20 11.72
C SER A 16 -0.07 -3.46 11.43
N LEU A 17 0.99 -3.71 12.19
CA LEU A 17 1.75 -4.96 12.10
C LEU A 17 0.90 -6.17 12.54
N PHE A 18 0.12 -6.03 13.60
CA PHE A 18 -0.67 -7.15 14.14
C PHE A 18 -2.09 -7.23 13.58
N LEU A 19 -2.69 -6.09 13.24
CA LEU A 19 -4.08 -6.01 12.79
C LEU A 19 -4.21 -5.68 11.29
N GLY A 20 -3.09 -5.53 10.58
CA GLY A 20 -3.07 -5.20 9.15
C GLY A 20 -3.80 -3.87 8.86
N PRO A 21 -4.78 -3.85 7.95
CA PRO A 21 -5.52 -2.65 7.60
C PRO A 21 -6.30 -2.04 8.76
N LEU A 22 -6.72 -2.84 9.75
CA LEU A 22 -7.45 -2.34 10.91
C LEU A 22 -6.58 -1.43 11.79
N GLY A 23 -5.26 -1.61 11.78
CA GLY A 23 -4.33 -0.76 12.54
C GLY A 23 -4.32 0.70 12.07
N PHE A 24 -4.74 0.98 10.82
CA PHE A 24 -4.88 2.33 10.30
C PHE A 24 -5.97 3.14 11.03
N LEU A 25 -6.84 2.50 11.82
CA LEU A 25 -7.81 3.18 12.69
C LEU A 25 -7.13 4.19 13.64
N TYR A 26 -5.91 3.89 14.09
CA TYR A 26 -5.16 4.78 14.96
C TYR A 26 -4.75 6.08 14.25
N VAL A 27 -4.50 6.00 12.94
CA VAL A 27 -4.27 7.15 12.04
C VAL A 27 -5.58 7.87 11.75
N GLY A 28 -6.67 7.14 11.52
CA GLY A 28 -8.01 7.71 11.37
C GLY A 28 -9.02 6.72 10.79
N TRP A 29 -10.31 6.99 11.02
CA TRP A 29 -11.40 6.14 10.53
C TRP A 29 -11.39 6.01 9.00
N THR A 30 -11.22 7.12 8.28
CA THR A 30 -11.17 7.12 6.82
C THR A 30 -9.99 6.32 6.27
N PHE A 31 -8.83 6.41 6.91
CA PHE A 31 -7.66 5.59 6.57
C PHE A 31 -7.90 4.09 6.79
N MET A 32 -8.59 3.70 7.86
CA MET A 32 -8.97 2.29 8.06
C MET A 32 -9.87 1.78 6.93
N VAL A 33 -10.93 2.52 6.60
CA VAL A 33 -11.87 2.12 5.54
C VAL A 33 -11.17 2.08 4.18
N SER A 34 -10.36 3.10 3.84
CA SER A 34 -9.57 3.10 2.61
C SER A 34 -8.56 1.94 2.57
N GLY A 35 -7.92 1.62 3.69
CA GLY A 35 -7.00 0.49 3.81
C GLY A 35 -7.69 -0.85 3.56
N LEU A 36 -8.90 -1.04 4.08
CA LEU A 36 -9.72 -2.24 3.81
C LEU A 36 -10.09 -2.35 2.32
N ILE A 37 -10.50 -1.25 1.70
CA ILE A 37 -10.84 -1.23 0.26
C ILE A 37 -9.62 -1.56 -0.59
N ILE A 38 -8.48 -0.93 -0.33
CA ILE A 38 -7.22 -1.20 -1.06
C ILE A 38 -6.79 -2.66 -0.88
N THR A 39 -6.92 -3.21 0.31
CA THR A 39 -6.59 -4.61 0.58
C THR A 39 -7.55 -5.55 -0.17
N ALA A 40 -8.85 -5.25 -0.20
CA ALA A 40 -9.83 -6.02 -0.95
C ALA A 40 -9.56 -5.98 -2.47
N ILE A 41 -9.25 -4.80 -3.01
CA ILE A 41 -8.85 -4.65 -4.42
C ILE A 41 -7.59 -5.45 -4.71
N PHE A 42 -6.58 -5.36 -3.85
CA PHE A 42 -5.34 -6.11 -3.98
C PHE A 42 -5.60 -7.62 -4.01
N ALA A 43 -6.35 -8.14 -3.02
CA ALA A 43 -6.70 -9.55 -2.94
C ALA A 43 -7.51 -10.02 -4.16
N LEU A 44 -8.45 -9.21 -4.65
CA LEU A 44 -9.25 -9.51 -5.83
C LEU A 44 -8.37 -9.62 -7.09
N VAL A 45 -7.46 -8.68 -7.29
CA VAL A 45 -6.53 -8.73 -8.43
C VAL A 45 -5.65 -9.97 -8.34
N LEU A 46 -5.08 -10.27 -7.17
CA LEU A 46 -4.26 -11.47 -6.99
C LEU A 46 -5.05 -12.76 -7.23
N SER A 47 -6.32 -12.82 -6.80
CA SER A 47 -7.20 -13.96 -7.05
C SER A 47 -7.47 -14.15 -8.55
N ILE A 48 -7.54 -13.08 -9.33
CA ILE A 48 -7.76 -13.16 -10.79
C ILE A 48 -6.50 -13.62 -11.50
N ILE A 49 -5.32 -13.10 -11.12
CA ILE A 49 -4.05 -13.46 -11.76
C ILE A 49 -3.62 -14.89 -11.34
N ASN A 50 -4.04 -15.34 -10.16
CA ASN A 50 -3.79 -16.69 -9.62
C ASN A 50 -2.31 -17.09 -9.65
N LEU A 51 -1.44 -16.20 -9.17
CA LEU A 51 0.00 -16.46 -9.09
C LEU A 51 0.33 -17.35 -7.90
N PRO A 52 1.25 -18.31 -8.07
CA PRO A 52 1.62 -19.19 -6.98
C PRO A 52 2.42 -18.38 -5.95
N THR A 53 1.86 -18.23 -4.75
CA THR A 53 2.55 -17.58 -3.63
C THR A 53 2.63 -18.47 -2.40
N PRO A 54 3.81 -18.51 -1.75
CA PRO A 54 3.94 -19.26 -0.50
C PRO A 54 3.22 -18.52 0.63
N SER A 55 2.50 -19.27 1.48
CA SER A 55 1.67 -18.74 2.57
C SER A 55 2.44 -17.88 3.59
N LEU A 56 3.75 -18.12 3.78
CA LEU A 56 4.61 -17.29 4.64
C LEU A 56 4.60 -15.81 4.20
N PHE A 57 4.51 -15.54 2.90
CA PHE A 57 4.60 -14.19 2.36
C PHE A 57 3.32 -13.37 2.58
N GLU A 58 2.21 -14.03 2.92
CA GLU A 58 0.97 -13.38 3.36
C GLU A 58 1.14 -12.67 4.72
N TYR A 59 2.08 -13.12 5.55
CA TYR A 59 2.37 -12.46 6.84
C TYR A 59 3.33 -11.29 6.68
N LEU A 60 4.27 -11.40 5.76
CA LEU A 60 5.26 -10.34 5.49
C LEU A 60 4.61 -9.08 4.90
N GLN A 61 3.43 -9.16 4.28
CA GLN A 61 2.66 -7.98 3.87
C GLN A 61 2.27 -7.08 5.07
N LEU A 62 2.19 -7.63 6.29
CA LEU A 62 1.92 -6.86 7.51
C LEU A 62 3.02 -5.85 7.81
N VAL A 63 4.27 -6.13 7.40
CA VAL A 63 5.38 -5.18 7.51
C VAL A 63 5.14 -3.95 6.64
N ILE A 64 4.53 -4.12 5.46
CA ILE A 64 4.17 -3.02 4.56
C ILE A 64 3.08 -2.16 5.18
N PHE A 65 2.05 -2.76 5.79
CA PHE A 65 1.02 -2.02 6.50
C PHE A 65 1.60 -1.25 7.69
N SER A 66 2.49 -1.88 8.47
CA SER A 66 3.19 -1.24 9.59
C SER A 66 3.99 -0.01 9.16
N TYR A 67 4.81 -0.16 8.11
CA TYR A 67 5.61 0.94 7.54
C TYR A 67 4.73 2.11 7.08
N HIS A 68 3.64 1.83 6.37
CA HIS A 68 2.75 2.89 5.90
C HIS A 68 1.94 3.52 7.04
N ALA A 69 1.56 2.77 8.07
CA ALA A 69 0.89 3.34 9.24
C ALA A 69 1.81 4.30 10.00
N TYR A 70 3.09 3.97 10.14
CA TYR A 70 4.11 4.87 10.67
C TYR A 70 4.21 6.16 9.83
N LYS A 71 4.29 6.02 8.50
CA LYS A 71 4.40 7.16 7.58
C LYS A 71 3.17 8.07 7.63
N LEU A 72 1.97 7.49 7.63
CA LEU A 72 0.73 8.27 7.70
C LEU A 72 0.53 8.92 9.08
N ALA A 73 0.94 8.26 10.17
CA ALA A 73 0.97 8.88 11.49
C ALA A 73 1.97 10.05 11.55
N THR A 74 3.09 9.96 10.83
CA THR A 74 4.06 11.05 10.70
C THR A 74 3.43 12.24 9.98
N ILE A 75 2.77 12.01 8.84
CA ILE A 75 2.04 13.06 8.10
C ILE A 75 0.98 13.70 8.99
N ARG A 76 0.21 12.88 9.72
CA ARG A 76 -0.78 13.37 10.70
C ARG A 76 -0.15 14.29 11.74
N ASN A 77 1.02 13.94 12.27
CA ASN A 77 1.71 14.73 13.27
C ASN A 77 2.25 16.05 12.70
N LEU A 78 2.71 16.04 11.45
CA LEU A 78 3.13 17.27 10.76
C LEU A 78 1.94 18.23 10.63
N VAL A 79 0.79 17.77 10.15
CA VAL A 79 -0.44 18.58 10.04
C VAL A 79 -0.95 19.01 11.43
N ALA A 80 -0.80 18.19 12.46
CA ALA A 80 -1.26 18.53 13.81
C ALA A 80 -0.38 19.60 14.50
N ASN A 81 0.93 19.62 14.22
CA ASN A 81 1.91 20.42 14.92
C ASN A 81 2.39 21.65 14.13
N ASP A 82 2.06 21.75 12.84
CA ASP A 82 2.44 22.90 12.02
C ASP A 82 1.54 24.12 12.33
N PRO A 83 2.10 25.23 12.83
CA PRO A 83 1.35 26.44 13.17
C PRO A 83 0.70 27.13 11.96
N MET A 84 1.12 26.83 10.73
CA MET A 84 0.54 27.35 9.48
C MET A 84 -0.64 26.52 8.97
N THR A 85 -0.95 25.38 9.60
CA THR A 85 -2.05 24.51 9.16
C THR A 85 -3.41 25.19 9.34
N THR A 86 -4.17 25.27 8.24
CA THR A 86 -5.53 25.83 8.24
C THR A 86 -6.58 24.78 8.61
N MET A 87 -7.81 25.23 8.89
CA MET A 87 -8.92 24.32 9.15
C MET A 87 -9.33 23.51 7.90
N GLU A 88 -9.08 24.06 6.71
CA GLU A 88 -9.33 23.37 5.44
C GLU A 88 -8.37 22.20 5.24
N ASP A 89 -7.09 22.37 5.56
CA ASP A 89 -6.08 21.30 5.52
C ASP A 89 -6.45 20.13 6.44
N ILE A 90 -6.93 20.44 7.65
CA ILE A 90 -7.40 19.44 8.61
C ILE A 90 -8.62 18.68 8.07
N LYS A 91 -9.56 19.39 7.43
CA LYS A 91 -10.75 18.79 6.82
C LYS A 91 -10.35 17.90 5.64
N GLN A 92 -9.40 18.34 4.82
CA GLN A 92 -8.88 17.58 3.70
C GLN A 92 -8.14 16.32 4.16
N PHE A 93 -7.29 16.40 5.17
CA PHE A 93 -6.62 15.22 5.74
C PHE A 93 -7.61 14.18 6.28
N LYS A 94 -8.70 14.63 6.90
CA LYS A 94 -9.79 13.75 7.37
C LYS A 94 -10.70 13.25 6.24
N SER A 95 -10.59 13.81 5.04
CA SER A 95 -11.45 13.43 3.92
C SER A 95 -11.17 12.00 3.47
N PHE A 96 -12.22 11.35 2.95
CA PHE A 96 -12.10 10.02 2.41
C PHE A 96 -11.30 9.98 1.10
N GLY A 97 -11.43 11.00 0.26
CA GLY A 97 -10.65 11.12 -0.97
C GLY A 97 -9.15 11.16 -0.68
N PHE A 98 -8.72 11.99 0.27
CA PHE A 98 -7.32 12.05 0.69
C PHE A 98 -6.80 10.71 1.21
N SER A 99 -7.58 10.02 2.06
CA SER A 99 -7.16 8.72 2.58
C SER A 99 -7.06 7.65 1.50
N VAL A 100 -7.93 7.64 0.49
CA VAL A 100 -7.82 6.70 -0.63
C VAL A 100 -6.56 6.97 -1.45
N ILE A 101 -6.26 8.23 -1.79
CA ILE A 101 -5.02 8.61 -2.49
C ILE A 101 -3.81 8.16 -1.69
N ALA A 102 -3.77 8.47 -0.40
CA ALA A 102 -2.65 8.10 0.45
C ALA A 102 -2.44 6.57 0.44
N MET A 103 -3.53 5.81 0.43
CA MET A 103 -3.51 4.35 0.39
C MET A 103 -3.18 3.75 -0.98
N THR A 104 -3.21 4.51 -2.09
CA THR A 104 -2.70 3.99 -3.37
C THR A 104 -1.18 3.73 -3.31
N SER A 105 -0.45 4.49 -2.49
CA SER A 105 0.97 4.20 -2.23
C SER A 105 1.17 2.85 -1.53
N VAL A 106 0.22 2.44 -0.67
CA VAL A 106 0.20 1.10 -0.05
C VAL A 106 -0.04 0.04 -1.12
N LEU A 107 -1.03 0.25 -1.99
CA LEU A 107 -1.34 -0.66 -3.10
C LEU A 107 -0.11 -0.90 -3.99
N MET A 108 0.60 0.17 -4.37
CA MET A 108 1.80 0.08 -5.20
C MET A 108 2.95 -0.65 -4.49
N THR A 109 3.12 -0.42 -3.19
CA THR A 109 4.16 -1.10 -2.40
C THR A 109 3.85 -2.59 -2.28
N LEU A 110 2.59 -2.96 -2.05
CA LEU A 110 2.13 -4.36 -2.02
C LEU A 110 2.36 -5.04 -3.37
N ALA A 111 2.06 -4.36 -4.48
CA ALA A 111 2.28 -4.87 -5.83
C ALA A 111 3.76 -5.18 -6.11
N GLN A 112 4.65 -4.23 -5.79
CA GLN A 112 6.10 -4.39 -5.96
C GLN A 112 6.64 -5.54 -5.11
N TYR A 113 6.23 -5.58 -3.84
CA TYR A 113 6.59 -6.66 -2.93
C TYR A 113 6.17 -8.03 -3.47
N TYR A 114 4.92 -8.15 -3.90
CA TYR A 114 4.39 -9.41 -4.41
C TYR A 114 5.08 -9.85 -5.71
N SER A 115 5.40 -8.90 -6.59
CA SER A 115 6.17 -9.15 -7.81
C SER A 115 7.53 -9.77 -7.52
N LEU A 116 8.20 -9.22 -6.51
CA LEU A 116 9.53 -9.66 -6.09
C LEU A 116 9.45 -11.05 -5.45
N VAL A 117 8.46 -11.29 -4.58
CA VAL A 117 8.23 -12.62 -3.96
C VAL A 117 7.95 -13.68 -5.01
N VAL A 118 7.00 -13.43 -5.92
CA VAL A 118 6.62 -14.36 -6.96
C VAL A 118 7.79 -14.66 -7.90
N GLY A 119 8.54 -13.62 -8.28
CA GLY A 119 9.70 -13.78 -9.14
C GLY A 119 10.80 -14.63 -8.48
N PHE A 120 11.12 -14.39 -7.20
CA PHE A 120 12.07 -15.24 -6.48
C PHE A 120 11.55 -16.66 -6.27
N TYR A 121 10.25 -16.84 -6.01
CA TYR A 121 9.67 -18.17 -5.87
C TYR A 121 9.74 -18.97 -7.17
N MET A 122 9.45 -18.35 -8.32
CA MET A 122 9.60 -18.99 -9.63
C MET A 122 11.07 -19.31 -9.96
N ALA A 123 12.00 -18.43 -9.59
CA ALA A 123 13.43 -18.70 -9.76
C ALA A 123 13.86 -19.90 -8.90
N TYR A 124 13.44 -19.95 -7.63
CA TYR A 124 13.70 -21.05 -6.72
C TYR A 124 13.19 -22.39 -7.27
N ILE A 125 11.93 -22.45 -7.72
CA ILE A 125 11.36 -23.65 -8.34
C ILE A 125 12.17 -24.06 -9.57
N SER A 126 12.61 -23.10 -10.38
CA SER A 126 13.40 -23.39 -11.59
C SER A 126 14.76 -24.00 -11.24
N PHE A 127 15.44 -23.47 -10.22
CA PHE A 127 16.69 -24.05 -9.70
C PHE A 127 16.48 -25.44 -9.10
N ALA A 128 15.44 -25.63 -8.28
CA ALA A 128 15.12 -26.91 -7.67
C ALA A 128 14.83 -28.02 -8.70
N ASN A 129 14.27 -27.66 -9.86
CA ASN A 129 14.01 -28.56 -10.97
C ASN A 129 15.19 -28.72 -11.95
N GLY A 130 16.39 -28.25 -11.60
CA GLY A 130 17.59 -28.36 -12.44
C GLY A 130 17.62 -27.44 -13.67
N LYS A 131 16.63 -26.54 -13.83
CA LYS A 131 16.52 -25.58 -14.93
C LYS A 131 17.33 -24.32 -14.62
N ILE A 132 18.64 -24.46 -14.46
CA ILE A 132 19.55 -23.39 -13.99
C ILE A 132 19.49 -22.15 -14.90
N LEU A 133 19.57 -22.34 -16.22
CA LEU A 133 19.53 -21.23 -17.18
C LEU A 133 18.22 -20.43 -17.08
N ILE A 134 17.08 -21.13 -16.94
CA ILE A 134 15.77 -20.50 -16.78
C ILE A 134 15.71 -19.75 -15.44
N GLY A 135 16.22 -20.34 -14.35
CA GLY A 135 16.32 -19.67 -13.06
C GLY A 135 17.10 -18.37 -13.12
N VAL A 136 18.26 -18.36 -13.78
CA VAL A 136 19.07 -17.15 -13.98
C VAL A 136 18.33 -16.10 -14.82
N LEU A 137 17.68 -16.53 -15.91
CA LEU A 137 16.87 -15.61 -16.74
C LEU A 137 15.70 -15.00 -15.97
N ILE A 138 15.06 -15.75 -15.07
CA ILE A 138 14.00 -15.23 -14.21
C ILE A 138 14.56 -14.17 -13.25
N VAL A 139 15.71 -14.40 -12.64
CA VAL A 139 16.34 -13.43 -11.72
C VAL A 139 16.72 -12.14 -12.45
N ILE A 140 17.30 -12.23 -13.65
CA ILE A 140 17.79 -11.07 -14.39
C ILE A 140 16.64 -10.29 -15.06
N PHE A 141 15.73 -11.01 -15.72
CA PHE A 141 14.69 -10.40 -16.56
C PHE A 141 13.27 -10.66 -16.05
N GLY A 142 13.00 -11.87 -15.55
CA GLY A 142 11.66 -12.28 -15.13
C GLY A 142 11.09 -11.43 -13.99
N ILE A 143 11.87 -11.16 -12.94
CA ILE A 143 11.43 -10.31 -11.81
C ILE A 143 11.05 -8.92 -12.32
N SER A 144 11.91 -8.30 -13.13
CA SER A 144 11.66 -6.99 -13.72
C SER A 144 10.42 -6.97 -14.61
N ALA A 145 10.21 -8.01 -15.41
CA ALA A 145 9.03 -8.15 -16.27
C ALA A 145 7.74 -8.31 -15.45
N ILE A 146 7.74 -9.18 -14.43
CA ILE A 146 6.59 -9.37 -13.52
C ILE A 146 6.28 -8.07 -12.79
N MET A 147 7.32 -7.40 -12.29
CA MET A 147 7.19 -6.12 -11.60
C MET A 147 6.60 -5.06 -12.52
N TRP A 148 7.06 -4.96 -13.76
CA TRP A 148 6.50 -4.05 -14.74
C TRP A 148 5.02 -4.32 -15.02
N VAL A 149 4.63 -5.58 -15.22
CA VAL A 149 3.22 -5.96 -15.47
C VAL A 149 2.35 -5.62 -14.26
N LEU A 150 2.71 -6.08 -13.06
CA LEU A 150 1.90 -5.88 -11.87
C LEU A 150 1.82 -4.38 -11.50
N THR A 151 2.93 -3.66 -11.53
CA THR A 151 2.91 -2.21 -11.25
C THR A 151 2.11 -1.43 -12.30
N SER A 152 2.07 -1.88 -13.56
CA SER A 152 1.21 -1.26 -14.59
C SER A 152 -0.28 -1.50 -14.30
N ILE A 153 -0.66 -2.73 -13.92
CA ILE A 153 -2.04 -3.06 -13.54
C ILE A 153 -2.48 -2.24 -12.32
N PHE A 154 -1.68 -2.26 -11.26
CA PHE A 154 -1.99 -1.53 -10.03
C PHE A 154 -1.88 -0.02 -10.20
N GLY A 155 -0.98 0.47 -11.06
CA GLY A 155 -0.90 1.88 -11.45
C GLY A 155 -2.15 2.34 -12.17
N PHE A 156 -2.66 1.56 -13.12
CA PHE A 156 -3.93 1.83 -13.79
C PHE A 156 -5.09 1.88 -12.79
N ILE A 157 -5.19 0.90 -11.89
CA ILE A 157 -6.22 0.87 -10.84
C ILE A 157 -6.10 2.09 -9.92
N SER A 158 -4.88 2.46 -9.51
CA SER A 158 -4.62 3.66 -8.71
C SER A 158 -5.14 4.93 -9.41
N SER A 159 -4.86 5.10 -10.71
CA SER A 159 -5.36 6.24 -11.48
C SER A 159 -6.88 6.25 -11.56
N VAL A 160 -7.52 5.10 -11.77
CA VAL A 160 -8.99 4.98 -11.75
C VAL A 160 -9.56 5.37 -10.40
N LEU A 161 -8.95 4.95 -9.29
CA LEU A 161 -9.37 5.34 -7.95
C LEU A 161 -9.26 6.86 -7.74
N MET A 162 -8.19 7.49 -8.19
CA MET A 162 -8.02 8.95 -8.10
C MET A 162 -9.14 9.71 -8.84
N VAL A 163 -9.55 9.23 -10.02
CA VAL A 163 -10.67 9.82 -10.77
C VAL A 163 -12.00 9.62 -10.06
N ILE A 164 -12.31 8.40 -9.59
CA ILE A 164 -13.57 8.08 -8.92
C ILE A 164 -13.77 8.93 -7.67
N PHE A 165 -12.70 9.16 -6.90
CA PHE A 165 -12.76 9.94 -5.66
C PHE A 165 -12.58 11.44 -5.87
N LYS A 166 -12.68 11.93 -7.12
CA LYS A 166 -12.73 13.37 -7.49
C LYS A 166 -11.64 14.21 -6.85
N VAL A 167 -10.41 13.77 -7.03
CA VAL A 167 -9.24 14.49 -6.51
C VAL A 167 -8.88 15.68 -7.39
N ASP A 168 -9.18 15.61 -8.70
CA ASP A 168 -8.83 16.66 -9.66
C ASP A 168 -9.56 17.99 -9.41
N ASP A 169 -10.78 17.99 -8.86
CA ASP A 169 -11.55 19.23 -8.66
C ASP A 169 -11.03 20.10 -7.48
N ALA A 170 -10.26 19.51 -6.55
CA ALA A 170 -9.80 20.17 -5.32
C ALA A 170 -8.35 20.69 -5.37
N TYR A 171 -7.57 20.31 -6.38
CA TYR A 171 -6.16 20.70 -6.51
C TYR A 171 -5.83 21.45 -7.82
N PHE A 172 -6.75 21.50 -8.80
CA PHE A 172 -6.54 22.15 -10.10
C PHE A 172 -7.51 23.30 -10.42
N ASN A 173 -8.25 23.82 -9.44
CA ASN A 173 -8.97 25.09 -9.54
C ASN A 173 -8.30 26.17 -8.69
#